data_AF-A0A9D6A152-F1
#
_entry.id   AF-A0A9D6A152-F1
#
_cell.length_a   1.000
_cell.length_b   1.000
_cell.length_c   1.000
_cell.angle_alpha   90.00
_cell.angle_beta   90.00
_cell.angle_gamma   90.00
#
_symmetry.space_group_name_H-M   'P 1'
#
loop_
_entity.id
_entity.type
_entity.pdbx_description
1 polymer ?
#
loop_
_entity_poly.entity_id
_entity_poly.type
_entity_poly.pdbx_seq_one_letter_code
_entity_poly.pdbx_strand_id
1 'polypeptide(L)'
;MEFYSVKLNKEMDDIEKVDEFNTNLSKIYFLSNVNYEFKNELANEQLIFVFDGSNFLNDKNKIFNKIKHINNKIRKMIDEEFKVIVFNSNGENEKDVFDLIRAIKIVLLKRKIDRYEYIYDVACNYLDNEFITKNICDFKNDKCFAKRDFNCTCGCCRHFKHFFSNKLVQCEYLIDKHCSAQCLPCKMFTCDEIVRDKKIKYRFSDIFLLDKFFNPIQKIVILMNCFNKKETIIKRLLWFGF
;
A
#
# COMPACT_ATOMS: atom_id res chain seq x y z
N MET A 1 12.82 17.33 -11.68
CA MET A 1 13.49 16.32 -10.85
C MET A 1 12.92 16.48 -9.46
N GLU A 2 12.57 15.38 -8.80
CA GLU A 2 12.06 15.39 -7.43
C GLU A 2 12.93 14.51 -6.55
N PHE A 3 13.07 14.90 -5.29
CA PHE A 3 13.95 14.26 -4.33
C PHE A 3 13.13 13.82 -3.12
N TYR A 4 13.33 12.58 -2.66
CA TYR A 4 12.59 12.01 -1.54
C TYR A 4 13.52 11.35 -0.54
N SER A 5 13.39 11.72 0.73
CA SER A 5 14.01 10.99 1.85
C SER A 5 13.01 9.98 2.39
N VAL A 6 13.45 8.74 2.64
CA VAL A 6 12.57 7.65 3.04
C VAL A 6 13.09 6.93 4.26
N LYS A 7 12.32 6.95 5.36
CA LYS A 7 12.66 6.25 6.60
C LYS A 7 12.37 4.76 6.51
N LEU A 8 13.34 3.93 6.89
CA LEU A 8 13.24 2.46 6.97
C LEU A 8 12.69 1.99 8.32
N ASN A 9 11.53 2.51 8.68
CA ASN A 9 10.74 1.99 9.78
C ASN A 9 9.44 1.36 9.23
N LYS A 10 8.56 0.87 10.09
CA LYS A 10 7.26 0.33 9.67
C LYS A 10 6.17 1.40 9.49
N GLU A 11 6.49 2.66 9.75
CA GLU A 11 5.53 3.76 9.72
C GLU A 11 5.22 4.18 8.28
N MET A 12 4.05 4.79 8.09
CA MET A 12 3.50 5.15 6.77
C MET A 12 3.74 6.64 6.40
N ASP A 13 4.02 7.48 7.39
CA ASP A 13 4.47 8.87 7.19
C ASP A 13 5.99 8.89 7.07
N ASP A 14 6.46 8.19 6.04
CA ASP A 14 7.87 7.81 5.94
C ASP A 14 8.57 8.35 4.70
N ILE A 15 7.84 9.04 3.82
CA ILE A 15 8.35 9.60 2.57
C ILE A 15 8.23 11.11 2.64
N GLU A 16 9.37 11.79 2.66
CA GLU A 16 9.47 13.25 2.74
C GLU A 16 10.05 13.78 1.43
N LYS A 17 9.34 14.71 0.78
CA LYS A 17 9.87 15.43 -0.39
C LYS A 17 10.85 16.50 0.10
N VAL A 18 12.04 16.54 -0.48
CA VAL A 18 13.10 17.49 -0.14
C VAL A 18 13.53 18.27 -1.37
N ASP A 19 14.24 19.38 -1.17
CA ASP A 19 14.63 20.28 -2.26
C ASP A 19 15.75 19.68 -3.14
N GLU A 20 16.77 19.10 -2.53
CA GLU A 20 17.90 18.49 -3.23
C GLU A 20 18.69 17.51 -2.36
N PHE A 21 19.52 16.68 -3.01
CA PHE A 21 20.52 15.87 -2.33
C PHE A 21 21.92 16.21 -2.81
N ASN A 22 22.89 16.19 -1.88
CA ASN A 22 24.29 16.13 -2.25
C ASN A 22 24.61 14.74 -2.83
N THR A 23 24.71 14.64 -4.15
CA THR A 23 24.99 13.39 -4.86
C THR A 23 26.46 13.02 -4.88
N ASN A 24 27.36 13.95 -4.52
CA ASN A 24 28.81 13.77 -4.67
C ASN A 24 29.37 12.63 -3.82
N LEU A 25 28.72 12.34 -2.69
CA LEU A 25 29.15 11.34 -1.71
C LEU A 25 28.32 10.04 -1.76
N SER A 26 27.45 9.86 -2.76
CA SER A 26 26.39 8.84 -2.70
C SER A 26 26.63 7.63 -3.61
N LYS A 27 26.16 6.45 -3.16
CA LYS A 27 26.06 5.27 -4.01
C LYS A 27 24.73 5.28 -4.75
N ILE A 28 24.78 5.39 -6.07
CA ILE A 28 23.60 5.55 -6.93
C ILE A 28 23.20 4.20 -7.54
N TYR A 29 21.92 3.85 -7.41
CA TYR A 29 21.32 2.64 -7.98
C TYR A 29 20.22 3.00 -8.98
N PHE A 30 20.51 2.80 -10.27
CA PHE A 30 19.62 3.13 -11.37
C PHE A 30 18.57 2.03 -11.61
N LEU A 31 17.31 2.37 -11.33
CA LEU A 31 16.14 1.53 -11.56
C LEU A 31 15.47 1.77 -12.93
N SER A 32 15.91 2.79 -13.68
CA SER A 32 15.60 2.99 -15.10
C SER A 32 16.80 3.57 -15.83
N ASN A 33 16.73 3.67 -17.15
CA ASN A 33 17.74 4.39 -17.92
C ASN A 33 17.45 5.89 -17.75
N VAL A 34 18.43 6.63 -17.24
CA VAL A 34 18.33 8.08 -17.04
C VAL A 34 19.53 8.71 -17.70
N ASN A 35 19.31 9.71 -18.55
CA ASN A 35 20.37 10.45 -19.21
C ASN A 35 20.79 11.64 -18.33
N TYR A 36 21.49 11.37 -17.24
CA TYR A 36 21.98 12.37 -16.29
C TYR A 36 23.34 11.99 -15.72
N GLU A 37 24.31 12.90 -15.79
CA GLU A 37 25.64 12.71 -15.21
C GLU A 37 25.67 13.22 -13.76
N PHE A 38 25.99 12.33 -12.83
CA PHE A 38 26.23 12.68 -11.43
C PHE A 38 27.71 12.99 -11.21
N LYS A 39 28.02 14.09 -10.53
CA LYS A 39 29.38 14.40 -10.07
C LYS A 39 29.75 13.39 -8.98
N ASN A 40 30.78 12.56 -9.23
CA ASN A 40 31.25 11.52 -8.29
C ASN A 40 32.58 11.96 -7.66
N GLU A 41 32.56 12.48 -6.44
CA GLU A 41 33.78 12.84 -5.70
C GLU A 41 33.78 12.16 -4.33
N LEU A 42 34.42 10.98 -4.26
CA LEU A 42 34.78 10.19 -3.05
C LEU A 42 33.66 9.83 -2.06
N ALA A 43 33.81 8.67 -1.40
CA ALA A 43 32.71 7.86 -0.90
C ALA A 43 32.32 8.13 0.56
N ASN A 44 31.04 8.47 0.80
CA ASN A 44 30.39 8.33 2.11
C ASN A 44 28.93 7.84 1.97
N GLU A 45 28.76 6.52 2.07
CA GLU A 45 27.67 5.70 2.64
C GLU A 45 26.17 5.96 2.33
N GLN A 46 25.73 7.06 1.70
CA GLN A 46 24.31 7.28 1.42
C GLN A 46 23.86 6.58 0.14
N LEU A 47 22.79 5.79 0.23
CA LEU A 47 22.23 5.05 -0.91
C LEU A 47 21.10 5.85 -1.56
N ILE A 48 21.25 6.11 -2.87
CA ILE A 48 20.28 6.81 -3.70
C ILE A 48 19.72 5.86 -4.75
N PHE A 49 18.39 5.70 -4.80
CA PHE A 49 17.70 5.04 -5.90
C PHE A 49 17.24 6.07 -6.93
N VAL A 50 17.40 5.75 -8.21
CA VAL A 50 17.06 6.70 -9.29
C VAL A 50 16.17 6.04 -10.31
N PHE A 51 15.06 6.69 -10.66
CA PHE A 51 14.22 6.28 -11.79
C PHE A 51 13.56 7.46 -12.52
N ASP A 52 13.05 7.18 -13.71
CA ASP A 52 12.37 8.10 -14.60
C ASP A 52 10.86 7.80 -14.62
N GLY A 53 10.05 8.83 -14.44
CA GLY A 53 8.59 8.80 -14.42
C GLY A 53 7.89 9.18 -15.72
N SER A 54 8.63 9.46 -16.79
CA SER A 54 8.07 9.88 -18.08
C SER A 54 7.08 8.87 -18.71
N ASN A 55 7.27 7.56 -18.48
CA ASN A 55 6.45 6.51 -19.10
C ASN A 55 6.12 5.33 -18.16
N PHE A 56 5.55 5.60 -16.98
CA PHE A 56 5.21 4.52 -16.05
C PHE A 56 4.20 3.51 -16.59
N LEU A 57 3.33 3.89 -17.53
CA LEU A 57 2.40 2.96 -18.17
C LEU A 57 3.13 1.73 -18.73
N ASN A 58 4.32 1.95 -19.31
CA ASN A 58 5.12 0.88 -19.91
C ASN A 58 6.26 0.40 -19.00
N ASP A 59 6.83 1.29 -18.18
CA ASP A 59 8.08 1.02 -17.48
C ASP A 59 7.92 0.65 -16.00
N LYS A 60 6.75 0.89 -15.38
CA LYS A 60 6.53 0.59 -13.94
C LYS A 60 6.88 -0.86 -13.58
N ASN A 61 6.47 -1.82 -14.42
CA ASN A 61 6.81 -3.25 -14.20
C ASN A 61 8.31 -3.53 -14.40
N LYS A 62 8.98 -2.85 -15.34
CA LYS A 62 10.43 -3.01 -15.57
C LYS A 62 11.24 -2.48 -14.39
N ILE A 63 10.88 -1.28 -13.90
CA ILE A 63 11.46 -0.67 -12.70
C ILE A 63 11.25 -1.60 -11.50
N PHE A 64 10.02 -2.09 -11.31
CA PHE A 64 9.71 -3.02 -10.24
C PHE A 64 10.49 -4.33 -10.29
N ASN A 65 10.74 -4.88 -11.49
CA ASN A 65 11.59 -6.05 -11.63
C ASN A 65 13.03 -5.76 -11.14
N LYS A 66 13.60 -4.59 -11.44
CA LYS A 66 14.89 -4.18 -10.87
C LYS A 66 14.83 -4.02 -9.36
N ILE A 67 13.75 -3.44 -8.81
CA ILE A 67 13.53 -3.33 -7.35
C ILE A 67 13.56 -4.71 -6.67
N LYS A 68 12.89 -5.71 -7.25
CA LYS A 68 12.88 -7.09 -6.73
C LYS A 68 14.28 -7.73 -6.63
N HIS A 69 15.20 -7.30 -7.49
CA HIS A 69 16.57 -7.82 -7.57
C HIS A 69 17.58 -6.98 -6.76
N ILE A 70 17.13 -6.01 -5.96
CA ILE A 70 18.00 -5.32 -4.99
C ILE A 70 18.63 -6.36 -4.06
N ASN A 71 19.95 -6.50 -4.18
CA ASN A 71 20.68 -7.59 -3.55
C ASN A 71 20.87 -7.37 -2.02
N ASN A 72 21.22 -8.46 -1.32
CA ASN A 72 21.48 -8.41 0.12
C ASN A 72 22.67 -7.52 0.50
N LYS A 73 23.59 -7.21 -0.43
CA LYS A 73 24.71 -6.29 -0.15
C LYS A 73 24.19 -4.86 0.01
N ILE A 74 23.28 -4.42 -0.86
CA ILE A 74 22.62 -3.11 -0.77
C ILE A 74 21.84 -3.01 0.55
N ARG A 75 21.07 -4.05 0.92
CA ARG A 75 20.34 -4.08 2.19
C ARG A 75 21.21 -3.91 3.43
N LYS A 76 22.47 -4.34 3.40
CA LYS A 76 23.41 -4.20 4.52
C LYS A 76 24.03 -2.80 4.61
N MET A 77 23.96 -2.01 3.54
CA MET A 77 24.52 -0.66 3.50
C MET A 77 23.56 0.39 4.06
N ILE A 78 22.31 0.04 4.33
CA ILE A 78 21.30 0.99 4.78
C ILE A 78 20.97 0.70 6.23
N ASP A 79 21.01 1.75 7.04
CA ASP A 79 20.66 1.66 8.45
C ASP A 79 19.23 2.15 8.69
N GLU A 80 18.98 3.45 8.57
CA GLU A 80 17.70 4.06 8.96
C GLU A 80 16.94 4.75 7.83
N GLU A 81 17.63 5.20 6.78
CA GLU A 81 16.99 5.94 5.68
C GLU A 81 17.65 5.67 4.33
N PHE A 82 16.88 5.83 3.26
CA PHE A 82 17.40 5.86 1.89
C PHE A 82 16.80 7.03 1.12
N LYS A 83 17.48 7.40 0.04
CA LYS A 83 17.10 8.54 -0.80
C LYS A 83 16.60 8.06 -2.15
N VAL A 84 15.69 8.82 -2.75
CA VAL A 84 15.16 8.55 -4.09
C VAL A 84 15.18 9.83 -4.91
N ILE A 85 15.69 9.73 -6.14
CA ILE A 85 15.61 10.78 -7.14
C ILE A 85 14.69 10.30 -8.26
N VAL A 86 13.69 11.12 -8.58
CA VAL A 86 12.72 10.85 -9.64
C VAL A 86 12.85 11.90 -10.73
N PHE A 87 13.12 11.44 -11.95
CA PHE A 87 13.15 12.28 -13.14
C PHE A 87 11.75 12.31 -13.77
N ASN A 88 11.36 13.45 -14.36
CA ASN A 88 10.10 13.60 -15.11
C ASN A 88 8.85 13.16 -14.33
N SER A 89 8.81 13.36 -13.01
CA SER A 89 7.59 13.22 -12.22
C SER A 89 6.75 14.49 -12.28
N ASN A 90 5.44 14.30 -12.26
CA ASN A 90 4.42 15.35 -12.23
C ASN A 90 3.22 14.88 -11.38
N GLY A 91 2.23 15.75 -11.15
CA GLY A 91 1.07 15.37 -10.34
C GLY A 91 0.25 14.20 -10.90
N GLU A 92 0.27 13.97 -12.21
CA GLU A 92 -0.49 12.88 -12.84
C GLU A 92 0.08 11.50 -12.51
N ASN A 93 1.39 11.40 -12.32
CA ASN A 93 2.09 10.13 -12.09
C ASN A 93 2.50 9.92 -10.62
N GLU A 94 2.10 10.84 -9.73
CA GLU A 94 2.46 10.84 -8.30
C GLU A 94 2.16 9.51 -7.60
N LYS A 95 0.98 8.92 -7.85
CA LYS A 95 0.62 7.61 -7.28
C LYS A 95 1.63 6.51 -7.67
N ASP A 96 2.04 6.49 -8.93
CA ASP A 96 2.98 5.48 -9.44
C ASP A 96 4.39 5.69 -8.88
N VAL A 97 4.81 6.95 -8.71
CA VAL A 97 6.06 7.30 -8.01
C VAL A 97 6.04 6.73 -6.60
N PHE A 98 5.00 7.05 -5.81
CA PHE A 98 4.91 6.58 -4.43
C PHE A 98 4.81 5.06 -4.35
N ASP A 99 4.07 4.40 -5.24
CA ASP A 99 4.01 2.94 -5.31
C ASP A 99 5.40 2.30 -5.49
N LEU A 100 6.25 2.89 -6.34
CA LEU A 100 7.62 2.42 -6.56
C LEU A 100 8.54 2.72 -5.38
N ILE A 101 8.45 3.89 -4.77
CA ILE A 101 9.20 4.23 -3.54
C ILE A 101 8.87 3.25 -2.41
N ARG A 102 7.58 3.00 -2.20
CA ARG A 102 7.10 2.02 -1.21
C ARG A 102 7.58 0.60 -1.53
N ALA A 103 7.61 0.22 -2.80
CA ALA A 103 8.17 -1.07 -3.22
C ALA A 103 9.68 -1.19 -2.89
N ILE A 104 10.46 -0.13 -3.07
CA ILE A 104 11.87 -0.09 -2.64
C ILE A 104 11.95 -0.32 -1.13
N LYS A 105 11.19 0.46 -0.33
CA LYS A 105 11.14 0.31 1.13
C LYS A 105 10.82 -1.12 1.56
N ILE A 106 9.79 -1.74 1.00
CA ILE A 106 9.38 -3.12 1.33
C ILE A 106 10.52 -4.11 1.07
N VAL A 107 11.25 -3.96 -0.04
CA VAL A 107 12.38 -4.84 -0.33
C VAL A 107 13.54 -4.61 0.64
N LEU A 108 13.71 -3.40 1.17
CA LEU A 108 14.78 -3.05 2.11
C LEU A 108 14.47 -3.41 3.57
N LEU A 109 13.20 -3.42 3.97
CA LEU A 109 12.79 -3.82 5.33
C LEU A 109 13.34 -5.21 5.68
N LYS A 110 14.00 -5.32 6.84
CA LYS A 110 14.74 -6.53 7.22
C LYS A 110 13.81 -7.69 7.57
N ARG A 111 12.77 -7.45 8.38
CA ARG A 111 11.87 -8.51 8.86
C ARG A 111 10.67 -8.71 7.92
N LYS A 112 10.33 -9.98 7.65
CA LYS A 112 9.18 -10.36 6.81
C LYS A 112 7.85 -9.83 7.37
N ILE A 113 7.71 -9.80 8.70
CA ILE A 113 6.53 -9.26 9.37
C ILE A 113 6.36 -7.77 9.13
N ASP A 114 7.43 -6.96 9.25
CA ASP A 114 7.38 -5.51 9.02
C ASP A 114 6.98 -5.19 7.57
N ARG A 115 7.43 -6.01 6.60
CA ARG A 115 7.00 -5.90 5.20
C ARG A 115 5.50 -6.08 5.04
N TYR A 116 4.95 -7.13 5.66
CA TYR A 116 3.52 -7.42 5.58
C TYR A 116 2.69 -6.39 6.32
N GLU A 117 3.12 -5.94 7.50
CA GLU A 117 2.48 -4.84 8.24
C GLU A 117 2.42 -3.58 7.37
N TYR A 118 3.55 -3.18 6.79
CA TYR A 118 3.61 -1.98 5.96
C TYR A 118 2.71 -2.05 4.71
N ILE A 119 2.77 -3.14 3.93
CA ILE A 119 1.90 -3.35 2.77
C ILE A 119 0.43 -3.25 3.17
N TYR A 120 0.09 -3.89 4.29
CA TYR A 120 -1.27 -4.00 4.76
C TYR A 120 -1.81 -2.64 5.23
N ASP A 121 -1.01 -1.88 5.96
CA ASP A 121 -1.37 -0.54 6.47
C ASP A 121 -1.54 0.46 5.32
N VAL A 122 -0.60 0.47 4.36
CA VAL A 122 -0.71 1.31 3.16
C VAL A 122 -1.98 0.97 2.36
N ALA A 123 -2.28 -0.31 2.17
CA ALA A 123 -3.47 -0.73 1.42
C ALA A 123 -4.78 -0.37 2.15
N CYS A 124 -4.82 -0.54 3.47
CA CYS A 124 -5.99 -0.15 4.28
C CYS A 124 -6.23 1.35 4.23
N ASN A 125 -5.18 2.16 4.39
CA ASN A 125 -5.29 3.62 4.33
C ASN A 125 -5.72 4.10 2.93
N TYR A 126 -5.14 3.51 1.87
CA TYR A 126 -5.58 3.79 0.50
C TYR A 126 -7.08 3.53 0.33
N LEU A 127 -7.56 2.36 0.75
CA LEU A 127 -8.98 2.00 0.63
C LEU A 127 -9.87 2.94 1.45
N ASP A 128 -9.53 3.23 2.70
CA ASP A 128 -10.32 4.15 3.52
C ASP A 128 -10.42 5.54 2.88
N ASN A 129 -9.29 6.08 2.43
CA ASN A 129 -9.26 7.39 1.77
C ASN A 129 -10.06 7.39 0.48
N GLU A 130 -9.96 6.35 -0.35
CA GLU A 130 -10.75 6.23 -1.58
C GLU A 130 -12.26 6.23 -1.28
N PHE A 131 -12.70 5.46 -0.27
CA PHE A 131 -14.11 5.38 0.08
C PHE A 131 -14.64 6.69 0.68
N ILE A 132 -13.84 7.37 1.51
CA ILE A 132 -14.20 8.63 2.16
C ILE A 132 -14.20 9.78 1.16
N THR A 133 -13.09 10.02 0.47
CA THR A 133 -12.90 11.19 -0.40
C THR A 133 -13.83 11.18 -1.60
N LYS A 134 -14.08 9.99 -2.19
CA LYS A 134 -15.00 9.84 -3.33
C LYS A 134 -16.45 9.60 -2.89
N ASN A 135 -16.71 9.55 -1.57
CA ASN A 135 -18.01 9.18 -0.99
C ASN A 135 -18.63 7.97 -1.72
N ILE A 136 -17.86 6.87 -1.84
CA ILE A 136 -18.23 5.71 -2.68
C ILE A 136 -19.55 5.11 -2.23
N CYS A 137 -19.79 5.06 -0.91
CA CYS A 137 -21.05 4.55 -0.35
C CYS A 137 -22.21 5.54 -0.43
N ASP A 138 -21.99 6.78 -0.91
CA ASP A 138 -22.93 7.90 -0.94
C ASP A 138 -23.66 8.02 0.40
N PHE A 139 -22.91 8.28 1.47
CA PHE A 139 -23.50 8.44 2.79
C PHE A 139 -24.28 9.76 2.88
N LYS A 140 -25.53 9.68 3.36
CA LYS A 140 -26.38 10.84 3.69
C LYS A 140 -27.15 10.53 4.98
N ASN A 141 -27.14 11.45 5.94
CA ASN A 141 -27.80 11.28 7.25
C ASN A 141 -27.47 9.93 7.92
N ASP A 142 -26.18 9.59 7.99
CA ASP A 142 -25.67 8.32 8.53
C ASP A 142 -26.18 7.02 7.86
N LYS A 143 -26.73 7.13 6.64
CA LYS A 143 -27.17 5.98 5.84
C LYS A 143 -26.41 5.91 4.52
N CYS A 144 -25.91 4.73 4.18
CA CYS A 144 -25.35 4.48 2.86
C CYS A 144 -26.45 4.34 1.81
N PHE A 145 -26.07 4.49 0.54
CA PHE A 145 -26.95 4.32 -0.61
C PHE A 145 -27.84 3.07 -0.53
N ALA A 146 -27.24 1.91 -0.26
CA ALA A 146 -27.95 0.62 -0.19
C ALA A 146 -28.97 0.51 0.97
N LYS A 147 -28.89 1.40 1.96
CA LYS A 147 -29.75 1.40 3.15
C LYS A 147 -30.59 2.68 3.30
N ARG A 148 -30.61 3.53 2.28
CA ARG A 148 -31.25 4.85 2.34
C ARG A 148 -32.74 4.78 2.67
N ASP A 149 -33.44 3.82 2.07
CA ASP A 149 -34.89 3.66 2.19
C ASP A 149 -35.30 2.76 3.37
N PHE A 150 -34.33 2.24 4.13
CA PHE A 150 -34.60 1.36 5.26
C PHE A 150 -34.72 2.17 6.55
N ASN A 151 -35.65 1.78 7.43
CA ASN A 151 -35.79 2.29 8.79
C ASN A 151 -34.73 1.72 9.75
N CYS A 152 -33.46 1.74 9.34
CA CYS A 152 -32.31 1.47 10.21
C CYS A 152 -31.22 2.52 10.00
N THR A 153 -30.49 2.84 11.07
CA THR A 153 -29.20 3.54 11.01
C THR A 153 -28.07 2.51 11.09
N CYS A 154 -28.14 1.49 10.23
CA CYS A 154 -27.26 0.35 10.28
C CYS A 154 -26.19 0.37 9.18
N GLY A 155 -24.91 0.34 9.59
CA GLY A 155 -23.78 0.22 8.68
C GLY A 155 -23.59 -1.19 8.11
N CYS A 156 -22.69 -1.32 7.12
CA CYS A 156 -22.41 -2.58 6.42
C CYS A 156 -21.52 -3.56 7.21
N CYS A 157 -20.87 -3.12 8.30
CA CYS A 157 -19.95 -3.94 9.08
C CYS A 157 -20.69 -4.88 10.05
N ARG A 158 -21.22 -5.98 9.50
CA ARG A 158 -22.01 -6.98 10.22
C ARG A 158 -21.58 -8.38 9.82
N HIS A 159 -21.66 -9.32 10.76
CA HIS A 159 -21.42 -10.74 10.51
C HIS A 159 -22.45 -11.57 11.27
N PHE A 160 -22.54 -12.86 10.93
CA PHE A 160 -23.39 -13.78 11.67
C PHE A 160 -22.82 -14.02 13.07
N LYS A 161 -23.69 -14.08 14.09
CA LYS A 161 -23.28 -14.28 15.49
C LYS A 161 -22.45 -15.57 15.66
N HIS A 162 -22.84 -16.62 14.95
CA HIS A 162 -22.14 -17.89 14.84
C HIS A 162 -22.29 -18.40 13.40
N PHE A 163 -21.41 -19.30 12.97
CA PHE A 163 -21.39 -19.83 11.60
C PHE A 163 -22.75 -20.39 11.13
N PHE A 164 -23.51 -21.03 12.03
CA PHE A 164 -24.84 -21.59 11.74
C PHE A 164 -26.03 -20.69 12.14
N SER A 165 -25.77 -19.44 12.51
CA SER A 165 -26.82 -18.53 12.97
C SER A 165 -27.35 -17.69 11.81
N ASN A 166 -28.67 -17.54 11.70
CA ASN A 166 -29.29 -16.57 10.80
C ASN A 166 -29.32 -15.15 11.38
N LYS A 167 -28.81 -14.95 12.60
CA LYS A 167 -28.79 -13.65 13.26
C LYS A 167 -27.53 -12.87 12.91
N LEU A 168 -27.70 -11.76 12.18
CA LEU A 168 -26.66 -10.78 11.95
C LEU A 168 -26.47 -9.89 13.19
N VAL A 169 -25.22 -9.73 13.60
CA VAL A 169 -24.80 -8.82 14.66
C VAL A 169 -23.83 -7.79 14.10
N GLN A 170 -23.73 -6.64 14.78
CA GLN A 170 -22.71 -5.65 14.47
C GLN A 170 -21.34 -6.22 14.80
N CYS A 171 -20.36 -5.98 13.93
CA CYS A 171 -18.98 -6.37 14.20
C CYS A 171 -18.47 -5.65 15.45
N GLU A 172 -17.83 -6.40 16.32
CA GLU A 172 -17.22 -5.95 17.57
C GLU A 172 -16.11 -4.90 17.36
N TYR A 173 -15.54 -4.85 16.16
CA TYR A 173 -14.50 -3.89 15.79
C TYR A 173 -15.06 -2.60 15.19
N LEU A 174 -16.38 -2.45 15.03
CA LEU A 174 -16.99 -1.19 14.63
C LEU A 174 -17.21 -0.32 15.87
N ILE A 175 -16.24 0.55 16.16
CA ILE A 175 -16.23 1.48 17.29
C ILE A 175 -16.37 2.90 16.73
N ASP A 176 -17.32 3.68 17.25
CA ASP A 176 -17.58 5.07 16.82
C ASP A 176 -17.69 5.24 15.29
N LYS A 177 -18.35 4.27 14.62
CA LYS A 177 -18.50 4.21 13.15
C LYS A 177 -17.20 3.95 12.37
N HIS A 178 -16.09 3.66 13.05
CA HIS A 178 -14.80 3.31 12.44
C HIS A 178 -14.38 1.87 12.76
N CYS A 179 -13.63 1.25 11.85
CA CYS A 179 -13.11 -0.11 12.05
C CYS A 179 -11.77 -0.07 12.82
N SER A 180 -11.77 -0.54 14.07
CA SER A 180 -10.57 -0.59 14.92
C SER A 180 -9.64 -1.77 14.59
N ALA A 181 -10.13 -2.80 13.91
CA ALA A 181 -9.35 -3.98 13.55
C ALA A 181 -8.44 -3.81 12.33
N GLN A 182 -8.58 -2.71 11.58
CA GLN A 182 -7.94 -2.50 10.29
C GLN A 182 -8.10 -3.74 9.38
N CYS A 183 -9.31 -4.26 9.21
CA CYS A 183 -9.49 -5.50 8.46
C CYS A 183 -9.45 -5.26 6.94
N LEU A 184 -8.31 -5.53 6.28
CA LEU A 184 -8.09 -5.37 4.83
C LEU A 184 -9.17 -6.06 3.97
N PRO A 185 -9.53 -7.34 4.19
CA PRO A 185 -10.58 -7.95 3.37
C PRO A 185 -11.93 -7.26 3.53
N CYS A 186 -12.27 -6.76 4.72
CA CYS A 186 -13.47 -5.96 4.92
C CYS A 186 -13.41 -4.60 4.22
N LYS A 187 -12.22 -3.96 4.13
CA LYS A 187 -12.03 -2.70 3.42
C LYS A 187 -12.04 -2.86 1.89
N MET A 188 -11.58 -4.01 1.40
CA MET A 188 -11.67 -4.37 -0.02
C MET A 188 -13.10 -4.72 -0.45
N PHE A 189 -13.97 -5.07 0.49
CA PHE A 189 -15.35 -5.43 0.21
C PHE A 189 -16.13 -4.26 -0.39
N THR A 190 -16.82 -4.52 -1.48
CA THR A 190 -17.75 -3.58 -2.12
C THR A 190 -19.08 -4.30 -2.30
N CYS A 191 -20.19 -3.73 -1.81
CA CYS A 191 -21.48 -4.38 -1.88
C CYS A 191 -22.07 -4.35 -3.30
N ASP A 192 -23.00 -5.27 -3.56
CA ASP A 192 -23.56 -5.49 -4.90
C ASP A 192 -24.23 -4.25 -5.48
N GLU A 193 -24.85 -3.41 -4.66
CA GLU A 193 -25.45 -2.14 -5.09
C GLU A 193 -24.39 -1.20 -5.67
N ILE A 194 -23.25 -1.05 -5.00
CA ILE A 194 -22.15 -0.22 -5.50
C ILE A 194 -21.51 -0.83 -6.76
N VAL A 195 -21.37 -2.16 -6.81
CA VAL A 195 -20.83 -2.84 -8.00
C VAL A 195 -21.77 -2.66 -9.20
N ARG A 196 -23.09 -2.78 -9.03
CA ARG A 196 -24.05 -2.62 -10.13
C ARG A 196 -24.19 -1.18 -10.59
N ASP A 197 -24.37 -0.26 -9.65
CA ASP A 197 -24.77 1.11 -9.99
C ASP A 197 -23.58 2.03 -10.25
N LYS A 198 -22.49 1.84 -9.50
CA LYS A 198 -21.27 2.65 -9.64
C LYS A 198 -20.15 1.95 -10.40
N LYS A 199 -20.28 0.65 -10.69
CA LYS A 199 -19.25 -0.17 -11.38
C LYS A 199 -17.89 -0.14 -10.68
N ILE A 200 -17.88 0.06 -9.36
CA ILE A 200 -16.68 0.07 -8.53
C ILE A 200 -16.53 -1.30 -7.87
N LYS A 201 -15.35 -1.91 -8.01
CA LYS A 201 -14.95 -3.13 -7.30
C LYS A 201 -13.44 -3.13 -7.13
N TYR A 202 -12.98 -3.31 -5.89
CA TYR A 202 -11.56 -3.42 -5.61
C TYR A 202 -11.09 -4.87 -5.64
N ARG A 203 -10.04 -5.13 -6.43
CA ARG A 203 -9.34 -6.40 -6.52
C ARG A 203 -7.88 -6.19 -6.11
N PHE A 204 -7.19 -7.29 -5.83
CA PHE A 204 -5.75 -7.25 -5.56
C PHE A 204 -4.95 -6.59 -6.69
N SER A 205 -5.36 -6.81 -7.95
CA SER A 205 -4.73 -6.20 -9.13
C SER A 205 -4.84 -4.67 -9.17
N ASP A 206 -5.83 -4.11 -8.48
CA ASP A 206 -6.10 -2.66 -8.51
C ASP A 206 -5.22 -1.90 -7.49
N ILE A 207 -4.60 -2.62 -6.54
CA ILE A 207 -3.67 -2.08 -5.53
C ILE A 207 -2.28 -2.65 -5.77
N PHE A 208 -1.37 -1.82 -6.29
CA PHE A 208 -0.05 -2.24 -6.78
C PHE A 208 0.74 -3.10 -5.78
N LEU A 209 0.84 -2.65 -4.52
CA LEU A 209 1.61 -3.38 -3.49
C LEU A 209 1.00 -4.76 -3.20
N LEU A 210 -0.34 -4.86 -3.15
CA LEU A 210 -1.02 -6.12 -2.94
C LEU A 210 -0.87 -7.07 -4.13
N ASP A 211 -0.94 -6.54 -5.36
CA ASP A 211 -0.75 -7.33 -6.58
C ASP A 211 0.65 -7.96 -6.61
N LYS A 212 1.66 -7.14 -6.32
CA LYS A 212 3.06 -7.46 -6.56
C LYS A 212 3.75 -8.26 -5.46
N PHE A 213 3.35 -8.09 -4.20
CA PHE A 213 4.04 -8.70 -3.06
C PHE A 213 3.32 -9.92 -2.47
N PHE A 214 2.01 -10.06 -2.67
CA PHE A 214 1.28 -11.24 -2.20
C PHE A 214 1.11 -12.28 -3.32
N ASN A 215 1.42 -13.53 -2.99
CA ASN A 215 1.18 -14.66 -3.88
C ASN A 215 -0.32 -15.06 -3.87
N PRO A 216 -0.79 -15.90 -4.81
CA PRO A 216 -2.21 -16.30 -4.88
C PRO A 216 -2.76 -16.93 -3.59
N ILE A 217 -1.98 -17.76 -2.89
CA ILE A 217 -2.39 -18.39 -1.63
C ILE A 217 -2.57 -17.32 -0.54
N GLN A 218 -1.64 -16.37 -0.44
CA GLN A 218 -1.74 -15.24 0.49
C GLN A 218 -2.95 -14.36 0.20
N LYS A 219 -3.26 -14.11 -1.09
CA LYS A 219 -4.47 -13.38 -1.50
C LYS A 219 -5.74 -14.09 -1.03
N ILE A 220 -5.80 -15.43 -1.16
CA ILE A 220 -6.92 -16.25 -0.62
C ILE A 220 -7.00 -16.14 0.90
N VAL A 221 -5.86 -16.28 1.60
CA VAL A 221 -5.80 -16.15 3.06
C VAL A 221 -6.36 -14.80 3.50
N ILE A 222 -5.98 -13.70 2.85
CA ILE A 222 -6.53 -12.36 3.16
C ILE A 222 -8.05 -12.37 3.02
N LEU A 223 -8.58 -12.80 1.87
CA LEU A 223 -10.04 -12.77 1.60
C LEU A 223 -10.86 -13.63 2.56
N MET A 224 -10.33 -14.76 3.01
CA MET A 224 -11.02 -15.67 3.93
C MET A 224 -11.02 -15.19 5.39
N ASN A 225 -10.42 -14.03 5.66
CA ASN A 225 -10.19 -13.51 7.01
C ASN A 225 -10.97 -12.21 7.30
N CYS A 226 -12.15 -12.04 6.70
CA CYS A 226 -13.07 -10.98 7.09
C CYS A 226 -13.35 -11.01 8.61
N PHE A 227 -13.53 -9.83 9.20
CA PHE A 227 -13.82 -9.65 10.63
C PHE A 227 -12.71 -10.12 11.57
N ASN A 228 -11.46 -10.23 11.08
CA ASN A 228 -10.30 -10.51 11.91
C ASN A 228 -9.42 -9.25 12.06
N LYS A 229 -8.72 -9.16 13.20
CA LYS A 229 -7.69 -8.15 13.42
C LYS A 229 -6.50 -8.35 12.49
N LYS A 230 -5.88 -7.24 12.07
CA LYS A 230 -4.64 -7.21 11.28
C LYS A 230 -3.60 -8.22 11.77
N GLU A 231 -3.31 -8.25 13.06
CA GLU A 231 -2.26 -9.11 13.62
C GLU A 231 -2.55 -10.60 13.39
N THR A 232 -3.81 -11.00 13.46
CA THR A 232 -4.25 -12.38 13.20
C THR A 232 -4.05 -12.74 11.73
N ILE A 233 -4.37 -11.84 10.81
CA ILE A 233 -4.20 -12.05 9.37
C ILE A 233 -2.72 -12.14 9.03
N ILE A 234 -1.90 -11.23 9.54
CA ILE A 234 -0.45 -11.21 9.30
C ILE A 234 0.22 -12.48 9.83
N LYS A 235 -0.17 -12.96 11.02
CA LYS A 235 0.30 -14.25 11.56
C LYS A 235 0.00 -15.40 10.59
N ARG A 236 -1.19 -15.45 10.00
CA ARG A 236 -1.56 -16.46 8.98
C ARG A 236 -0.73 -16.29 7.70
N LEU A 237 -0.51 -15.06 7.25
CA LEU A 237 0.31 -14.78 6.05
C LEU A 237 1.77 -15.22 6.20
N LEU A 238 2.31 -15.17 7.42
CA LEU A 238 3.65 -15.67 7.72
C LEU A 238 3.73 -17.20 7.61
N TRP A 239 2.67 -17.92 7.97
CA TRP A 239 2.60 -19.39 7.83
C TRP A 239 2.49 -19.84 6.37
N PHE A 240 1.79 -19.08 5.53
CA PHE A 240 1.60 -19.40 4.11
C PHE A 240 2.56 -18.65 3.16
N GLY A 241 3.59 -18.02 3.71
CA GLY A 241 4.62 -17.35 2.93
C GLY A 241 5.85 -18.24 2.75
N PHE A 242 6.09 -18.71 1.52
CA PHE A 242 7.40 -19.25 1.11
C PHE A 242 8.52 -18.23 1.39
#